data_AF-A0A6J5W0P8-F1
#
_entry.id   AF-A0A6J5W0P8-F1
#
_cell.length_a   1.000
_cell.length_b   1.000
_cell.length_c   1.000
_cell.angle_alpha   90.00
_cell.angle_beta   90.00
_cell.angle_gamma   90.00
#
_symmetry.space_group_name_H-M   'P 1'
#
loop_
_entity.id
_entity.type
_entity.pdbx_description
1 polymer ?
#
loop_
_entity_poly.entity_id
_entity_poly.type
_entity_poly.pdbx_seq_one_letter_code
_entity_poly.pdbx_strand_id
1 'polypeptide(L)'
;MMILDGCFLIELFRKYQSHQEDVNDPIFRMDCMFQYLCHDLLLLENQLPWFVLQHLYHLTLDPYKSSPSLTVLMLTAFTSQKPLKHNCDSYLGYVYEEKHDKNCKTLHILDLIRTSIVFPSKTTEKKKKRSEGEKENVCRPKEEEEERAMTNWTQYGLGVPPALLYRRQALNSKAIQSWQHNEYRI
;
A
#
# COMPACT_ATOMS: atom_id res chain seq x y z
N MET A 1 -21.14 26.71 17.19
CA MET A 1 -20.60 26.46 15.83
C MET A 1 -19.97 25.07 15.80
N MET A 2 -18.77 24.83 16.37
CA MET A 2 -18.07 23.51 16.31
C MET A 2 -18.89 22.25 16.67
N ILE A 3 -19.77 22.30 17.67
CA ILE A 3 -20.58 21.14 18.07
C ILE A 3 -21.60 20.78 16.98
N LEU A 4 -22.25 21.79 16.38
CA LEU A 4 -23.21 21.56 15.31
C LEU A 4 -22.52 21.00 14.07
N ASP A 5 -21.34 21.53 13.74
CA ASP A 5 -20.52 21.04 12.63
C ASP A 5 -20.09 19.58 12.86
N GLY A 6 -19.69 19.24 14.10
CA GLY A 6 -19.35 17.88 14.48
C GLY A 6 -20.53 16.91 14.43
N CYS A 7 -21.72 17.34 14.91
CA CYS A 7 -22.95 16.53 14.83
C CYS A 7 -23.36 16.28 13.38
N PHE A 8 -23.36 17.34 12.56
CA PHE A 8 -23.64 17.24 11.13
C PHE A 8 -22.71 16.24 10.46
N LEU A 9 -21.41 16.31 10.76
CA LEU A 9 -20.42 15.43 10.18
C LEU A 9 -20.62 13.96 10.57
N ILE A 10 -20.94 13.69 11.83
CA ILE A 10 -21.23 12.33 12.30
C ILE A 10 -22.47 11.77 11.61
N GLU A 11 -23.53 12.58 11.52
CA GLU A 11 -24.76 12.19 10.82
C GLU A 11 -24.50 11.89 9.34
N LEU A 12 -23.75 12.79 8.68
CA LEU A 12 -23.37 12.67 7.28
C LEU A 12 -22.69 11.32 6.99
N PHE A 13 -21.66 10.97 7.76
CA PHE A 13 -20.91 9.74 7.49
C PHE A 13 -21.68 8.48 7.89
N ARG A 14 -22.54 8.53 8.92
CA ARG A 14 -23.43 7.41 9.26
C ARG A 14 -24.44 7.14 8.14
N LYS A 15 -25.05 8.19 7.59
CA LYS A 15 -25.94 8.07 6.43
C LYS A 15 -25.22 7.44 5.25
N TYR A 16 -24.02 7.94 4.92
CA TYR A 16 -23.19 7.39 3.86
C TYR A 16 -22.93 5.88 4.04
N GLN A 17 -22.53 5.44 5.23
CA GLN A 17 -22.26 4.01 5.46
C GLN A 17 -23.52 3.15 5.42
N SER A 18 -24.62 3.63 5.97
CA SER A 18 -25.87 2.87 6.04
C SER A 18 -26.52 2.63 4.67
N HIS A 19 -26.03 3.30 3.61
CA HIS A 19 -26.67 3.37 2.30
C HIS A 19 -28.15 3.78 2.41
N GLN A 20 -28.55 4.38 3.54
CA GLN A 20 -29.82 5.07 3.73
C GLN A 20 -29.67 6.48 3.17
N GLU A 21 -29.29 6.53 1.89
CA GLU A 21 -29.49 7.71 1.09
C GLU A 21 -31.01 7.91 1.06
N ASP A 22 -31.51 8.84 1.88
CA ASP A 22 -32.86 9.33 1.66
C ASP A 22 -32.85 9.84 0.22
N VAL A 23 -33.73 9.29 -0.62
CA VAL A 23 -33.80 9.60 -2.05
C VAL A 23 -33.98 11.12 -2.27
N ASN A 24 -34.40 11.83 -1.22
CA ASN A 24 -34.60 13.27 -1.19
C ASN A 24 -33.45 14.07 -0.53
N ASP A 25 -32.40 13.45 0.01
CA ASP A 25 -31.27 14.17 0.59
C ASP A 25 -30.40 14.74 -0.54
N PRO A 26 -30.35 16.08 -0.72
CA PRO A 26 -29.61 16.70 -1.81
C PRO A 26 -28.11 16.45 -1.74
N ILE A 27 -27.56 16.10 -0.57
CA ILE A 27 -26.14 15.81 -0.38
C ILE A 27 -25.75 14.51 -1.07
N PHE A 28 -26.60 13.49 -1.01
CA PHE A 28 -26.34 12.18 -1.61
C PHE A 28 -26.96 12.02 -3.00
N ARG A 29 -28.00 12.81 -3.33
CA ARG A 29 -28.60 12.82 -4.68
C ARG A 29 -27.62 13.28 -5.77
N MET A 30 -26.72 14.18 -5.42
CA MET A 30 -25.68 14.66 -6.31
C MET A 30 -24.33 14.22 -5.76
N ASP A 31 -23.74 13.17 -6.34
CA ASP A 31 -22.42 12.66 -5.93
C ASP A 31 -21.38 13.77 -5.78
N CYS A 32 -21.46 14.83 -6.61
CA CYS A 32 -20.55 15.97 -6.53
C CYS A 32 -20.63 16.73 -5.20
N MET A 33 -21.80 16.85 -4.57
CA MET A 33 -21.97 17.55 -3.30
C MET A 33 -21.21 16.86 -2.18
N PHE A 34 -21.33 15.54 -2.08
CA PHE A 34 -20.56 14.76 -1.11
C PHE A 34 -19.05 14.88 -1.35
N GLN A 35 -18.61 14.86 -2.62
CA GLN A 35 -17.20 15.06 -2.96
C GLN A 35 -16.69 16.45 -2.54
N TYR A 36 -17.48 17.51 -2.75
CA TYR A 36 -17.12 18.86 -2.32
C TYR A 36 -17.03 18.96 -0.79
N LEU A 37 -17.97 18.35 -0.06
CA LEU A 37 -17.89 18.28 1.41
C LEU A 37 -16.63 17.55 1.87
N CYS A 38 -16.30 16.41 1.29
CA CYS A 38 -15.06 15.70 1.60
C CYS A 38 -13.82 16.56 1.32
N HIS A 39 -13.80 17.32 0.23
CA HIS A 39 -12.71 18.24 -0.07
C HIS A 39 -12.60 19.35 1.00
N ASP A 40 -13.72 19.97 1.37
CA ASP A 40 -13.75 21.03 2.38
C ASP A 40 -13.28 20.54 3.76
N LEU A 41 -13.57 19.29 4.11
CA LEU A 41 -13.08 18.66 5.35
C LEU A 41 -11.57 18.39 5.37
N LEU A 42 -10.91 18.40 4.20
CA LEU A 42 -9.46 18.26 4.07
C LEU A 42 -8.74 19.61 4.12
N LEU A 43 -9.47 20.72 4.08
CA LEU A 43 -8.88 22.05 4.26
C LEU A 43 -8.40 22.23 5.70
N LEU A 44 -7.22 22.84 5.87
CA LEU A 44 -6.63 23.09 7.19
C LEU A 44 -7.53 23.98 8.08
N GLU A 45 -8.28 24.88 7.45
CA GLU A 45 -9.19 25.81 8.13
C GLU A 45 -10.43 25.12 8.70
N ASN A 46 -10.79 23.94 8.18
CA ASN A 46 -12.00 23.20 8.57
C ASN A 46 -11.70 21.98 9.46
N GLN A 47 -10.58 22.01 10.20
CA GLN A 47 -10.21 20.88 11.07
C GLN A 47 -10.96 20.94 12.40
N LEU A 48 -11.72 19.87 12.66
CA LEU A 48 -12.30 19.60 13.97
C LEU A 48 -11.37 18.68 14.78
N PRO A 49 -11.12 18.99 16.07
CA PRO A 49 -10.36 18.10 16.92
C PRO A 49 -11.03 16.73 17.03
N TRP A 50 -10.25 15.67 16.86
CA TRP A 50 -10.73 14.30 16.84
C TRP A 50 -11.45 13.91 18.13
N PHE A 51 -10.96 14.38 19.29
CA PHE A 51 -11.61 14.10 20.57
C PHE A 51 -13.06 14.63 20.61
N VAL A 52 -13.34 15.77 19.97
CA VAL A 52 -14.71 16.32 19.89
C VAL A 52 -15.58 15.37 19.07
N LEU A 53 -15.08 14.94 17.91
CA LEU A 53 -15.79 13.98 17.05
C LEU A 53 -16.01 12.64 17.75
N GLN A 54 -15.03 12.12 18.49
CA GLN A 54 -15.16 10.89 19.26
C GLN A 54 -16.23 11.01 20.36
N HIS A 55 -16.23 12.10 21.12
CA HIS A 55 -17.23 12.31 22.17
C HIS A 55 -18.63 12.41 21.58
N LEU A 56 -18.82 13.24 20.55
CA LEU A 56 -20.10 13.36 19.86
C LEU A 56 -20.53 12.02 19.24
N TYR A 57 -19.60 11.26 18.67
CA TYR A 57 -19.89 9.95 18.09
C TYR A 57 -20.44 9.00 19.16
N HIS A 58 -19.74 8.87 20.29
CA HIS A 58 -20.16 8.03 21.41
C HIS A 58 -21.51 8.43 21.99
N LEU A 59 -21.81 9.73 22.08
CA LEU A 59 -23.12 10.21 22.54
C LEU A 59 -24.28 9.83 21.62
N THR A 60 -24.00 9.57 20.34
CA THR A 60 -25.02 9.21 19.34
C THR A 60 -25.09 7.70 19.07
N LEU A 61 -24.27 6.88 19.75
CA LEU A 61 -24.29 5.44 19.59
C LEU A 61 -25.58 4.84 20.17
N ASP A 62 -26.16 3.90 19.44
CA ASP A 62 -27.28 3.09 19.92
C ASP A 62 -26.69 1.86 20.64
N PRO A 63 -26.94 1.68 21.95
CA PRO A 63 -26.37 0.59 22.72
C PRO A 63 -26.84 -0.80 22.24
N TYR A 64 -27.92 -0.87 21.46
CA TYR A 64 -28.46 -2.12 20.94
C TYR A 64 -27.97 -2.45 19.51
N LYS A 65 -27.20 -1.56 18.88
CA LYS A 65 -26.68 -1.74 17.52
C LYS A 65 -25.16 -1.75 17.50
N SER A 66 -24.60 -2.82 16.94
CA SER A 66 -23.17 -2.86 16.62
C SER A 66 -22.86 -1.80 15.57
N SER A 67 -22.10 -0.78 15.96
CA SER A 67 -21.65 0.31 15.08
C SER A 67 -20.14 0.20 14.89
N PRO A 68 -19.59 0.52 13.71
CA PRO A 68 -18.14 0.53 13.51
C PRO A 68 -17.45 1.59 14.39
N SER A 69 -16.12 1.60 14.44
CA SER A 69 -15.42 2.74 15.04
C SER A 69 -15.57 3.99 14.19
N LEU A 70 -15.42 5.18 14.81
CA LEU A 70 -15.40 6.46 14.09
C LEU A 70 -14.34 6.47 12.97
N THR A 71 -13.16 5.90 13.23
CA THR A 71 -12.07 5.76 12.25
C THR A 71 -12.51 4.97 11.03
N VAL A 72 -13.15 3.81 11.24
CA VAL A 72 -13.67 2.98 10.16
C VAL A 72 -14.73 3.74 9.38
N LEU A 73 -15.68 4.37 10.07
CA LEU A 73 -16.75 5.15 9.46
C LEU A 73 -16.20 6.24 8.52
N MET A 74 -15.24 7.02 9.01
CA MET A 74 -14.60 8.10 8.26
C MET A 74 -13.82 7.57 7.06
N LEU A 75 -12.95 6.57 7.27
CA LEU A 75 -12.16 6.00 6.18
C LEU A 75 -13.03 5.40 5.09
N THR A 76 -14.12 4.69 5.46
CA THR A 76 -15.09 4.15 4.50
C THR A 76 -15.69 5.27 3.65
N ALA A 77 -16.09 6.40 4.27
CA ALA A 77 -16.59 7.55 3.53
C ALA A 77 -15.57 8.13 2.54
N PHE A 78 -14.31 8.25 2.94
CA PHE A 78 -13.25 8.78 2.08
C PHE A 78 -12.82 7.80 0.97
N THR A 79 -13.23 6.53 0.98
CA THR A 79 -13.03 5.63 -0.17
C THR A 79 -13.76 6.09 -1.43
N SER A 80 -14.82 6.90 -1.28
CA SER A 80 -15.53 7.56 -2.38
C SER A 80 -14.63 8.53 -3.15
N GLN A 81 -13.58 9.05 -2.52
CA GLN A 81 -12.66 9.99 -3.13
C GLN A 81 -11.67 9.20 -3.98
N LYS A 82 -11.80 9.32 -5.31
CA LYS A 82 -10.93 8.63 -6.28
C LYS A 82 -9.43 8.66 -5.94
N PRO A 83 -8.81 9.80 -5.54
CA PRO A 83 -7.39 9.82 -5.22
C PRO A 83 -7.03 9.14 -3.89
N LEU A 84 -7.99 8.98 -2.97
CA LEU A 84 -7.74 8.41 -1.63
C LEU A 84 -8.16 6.95 -1.52
N LYS A 85 -9.02 6.46 -2.43
CA LYS A 85 -9.63 5.14 -2.38
C LYS A 85 -8.67 4.02 -1.99
N HIS A 86 -7.58 3.84 -2.76
CA HIS A 86 -6.63 2.76 -2.51
C HIS A 86 -5.97 2.85 -1.13
N ASN A 87 -5.62 4.06 -0.68
CA ASN A 87 -4.95 4.28 0.59
C ASN A 87 -5.91 4.05 1.77
N CYS A 88 -7.13 4.56 1.66
CA CYS A 88 -8.19 4.32 2.64
C CYS A 88 -8.56 2.84 2.72
N ASP A 89 -8.72 2.15 1.59
CA ASP A 89 -9.00 0.71 1.54
C ASP A 89 -7.87 -0.11 2.18
N SER A 90 -6.61 0.20 1.84
CA SER A 90 -5.44 -0.48 2.41
C SER A 90 -5.33 -0.25 3.92
N TYR A 91 -5.57 0.99 4.38
CA TYR A 91 -5.49 1.33 5.79
C TYR A 91 -6.68 0.76 6.58
N LEU A 92 -7.88 0.71 5.99
CA LEU A 92 -9.03 0.00 6.56
C LEU A 92 -8.72 -1.48 6.81
N GLY A 93 -8.11 -2.15 5.83
CA GLY A 93 -7.67 -3.55 5.99
C GLY A 93 -6.76 -3.73 7.21
N TYR A 94 -5.79 -2.83 7.38
CA TYR A 94 -4.92 -2.80 8.56
C TYR A 94 -5.69 -2.56 9.88
N VAL A 95 -6.62 -1.60 9.89
CA VAL A 95 -7.46 -1.29 11.06
C VAL A 95 -8.33 -2.48 11.48
N TYR A 96 -8.79 -3.29 10.54
CA TYR A 96 -9.54 -4.52 10.85
C TYR A 96 -8.64 -5.68 11.32
N GLU A 97 -7.41 -5.78 10.79
CA GLU A 97 -6.46 -6.85 11.13
C GLU A 97 -5.83 -6.66 12.52
N GLU A 98 -5.45 -5.43 12.89
CA GLU A 98 -4.92 -5.13 14.21
C GLU A 98 -6.06 -4.78 15.19
N LYS A 99 -6.48 -5.76 16.02
CA LYS A 99 -7.45 -5.60 17.11
C LYS A 99 -7.01 -4.65 18.26
N HIS A 100 -6.11 -3.69 18.05
CA HIS A 100 -5.72 -2.76 19.10
C HIS A 100 -5.43 -1.34 18.64
N ASP A 101 -5.99 -0.44 19.44
CA ASP A 101 -5.64 0.97 19.68
C ASP A 101 -4.14 1.13 19.99
N LYS A 102 -3.28 0.96 18.98
CA LYS A 102 -1.89 1.41 19.05
C LYS A 102 -1.90 2.90 18.77
N ASN A 103 -2.16 3.69 19.81
CA ASN A 103 -1.73 5.07 20.07
C ASN A 103 -1.34 5.95 18.85
N CYS A 104 -2.04 5.84 17.73
CA CYS A 104 -2.05 6.81 16.67
C CYS A 104 -3.12 7.77 17.17
N LYS A 105 -2.68 8.74 17.96
CA LYS A 105 -3.53 9.79 18.48
C LYS A 105 -3.94 10.66 17.30
N THR A 106 -4.90 10.18 16.51
CA THR A 106 -5.50 10.96 15.43
C THR A 106 -5.93 12.28 16.03
N LEU A 107 -5.39 13.37 15.49
CA LEU A 107 -5.66 14.70 16.03
C LEU A 107 -6.89 15.34 15.40
N HIS A 108 -7.14 15.05 14.14
CA HIS A 108 -8.26 15.57 13.34
C HIS A 108 -8.39 14.72 12.04
N ILE A 109 -9.38 15.01 11.21
CA ILE A 109 -9.70 14.22 10.01
C ILE A 109 -8.53 14.22 9.01
N LEU A 110 -7.91 15.38 8.77
CA LEU A 110 -6.76 15.46 7.86
C LEU A 110 -5.58 14.61 8.35
N ASP A 111 -5.36 14.50 9.66
CA ASP A 111 -4.32 13.65 10.24
C ASP A 111 -4.61 12.16 10.01
N LEU A 112 -5.88 11.75 10.12
CA LEU A 112 -6.32 10.40 9.76
C LEU A 112 -6.04 10.09 8.29
N ILE A 113 -6.41 11.00 7.39
CA ILE A 113 -6.23 10.81 5.94
C ILE A 113 -4.76 10.81 5.57
N ARG A 114 -3.97 11.73 6.13
CA ARG A 114 -2.50 11.73 6.00
C ARG A 114 -1.91 10.40 6.43
N THR A 115 -2.35 9.86 7.57
CA THR A 115 -1.89 8.57 8.08
C THR A 115 -2.22 7.45 7.09
N SER A 116 -3.42 7.45 6.52
CA SER A 116 -3.81 6.44 5.51
C SER A 116 -2.95 6.49 4.24
N ILE A 117 -2.50 7.68 3.82
CA ILE A 117 -1.66 7.88 2.62
C ILE A 117 -0.21 7.44 2.88
N VAL A 118 0.35 7.80 4.04
CA VAL A 118 1.73 7.48 4.40
C VAL A 118 1.88 6.02 4.81
N PHE A 119 0.77 5.36 5.17
CA PHE A 119 0.77 3.96 5.55
C PHE A 119 1.39 3.11 4.42
N PRO A 120 2.44 2.32 4.71
CA PRO A 120 3.04 1.45 3.72
C PRO A 120 2.02 0.36 3.38
N SER A 121 1.31 0.53 2.27
CA SER A 121 0.50 -0.53 1.72
C SER A 121 1.43 -1.72 1.53
N LYS A 122 1.17 -2.84 2.21
CA LYS A 122 1.82 -4.10 1.85
C LYS A 122 1.44 -4.31 0.40
N THR A 123 2.34 -4.05 -0.52
CA THR A 123 2.17 -4.43 -1.91
C THR A 123 1.97 -5.93 -1.84
N THR A 124 0.72 -6.37 -2.00
CA THR A 124 0.50 -7.75 -2.39
C THR A 124 1.17 -7.84 -3.75
N GLU A 125 2.41 -8.33 -3.77
CA GLU A 125 2.91 -9.12 -4.87
C GLU A 125 1.98 -10.32 -5.01
N LYS A 126 0.76 -10.08 -5.51
CA LYS A 126 -0.04 -11.11 -6.13
C LYS A 126 0.79 -11.56 -7.31
N LYS A 127 1.52 -12.66 -7.11
CA LYS A 127 1.98 -13.54 -8.18
C LYS A 127 0.82 -13.67 -9.16
N LYS A 128 0.89 -12.89 -10.23
CA LYS A 128 0.06 -13.06 -11.40
C LYS A 128 0.51 -14.39 -12.00
N LYS A 129 -0.06 -15.50 -11.52
CA LYS A 129 -0.18 -16.71 -12.33
C LYS A 129 -1.10 -16.33 -13.49
N ARG A 130 -0.53 -15.66 -14.50
CA ARG A 130 -1.05 -15.71 -15.86
C ARG A 130 -0.84 -17.15 -16.30
N SER A 131 -1.92 -17.91 -16.36
CA SER A 131 -2.04 -18.97 -17.34
C SER A 131 -1.99 -18.29 -18.70
N GLU A 132 -0.81 -18.30 -19.31
CA GLU A 132 -0.56 -18.52 -20.74
C GLU A 132 0.93 -18.35 -20.97
N GLY A 133 1.53 -19.40 -21.51
CA GLY A 133 2.96 -19.61 -21.51
C GLY A 133 3.71 -18.67 -22.42
N GLU A 134 4.88 -18.24 -21.96
CA GLU A 134 6.09 -18.18 -22.78
C GLU A 134 7.31 -18.10 -21.87
N LYS A 135 8.39 -18.72 -22.34
CA LYS A 135 9.61 -19.04 -21.61
C LYS A 135 10.45 -17.78 -21.38
N GLU A 136 10.97 -17.57 -20.18
CA GLU A 136 12.32 -17.01 -19.98
C GLU A 136 12.77 -17.13 -18.51
N ASN A 137 13.73 -18.04 -18.28
CA ASN A 137 14.47 -18.14 -17.03
C ASN A 137 15.64 -17.16 -17.08
N VAL A 138 15.65 -16.15 -16.20
CA VAL A 138 16.82 -15.31 -15.95
C VAL A 138 17.38 -15.63 -14.56
N CYS A 139 18.62 -16.14 -14.56
CA CYS A 139 19.40 -16.58 -13.41
C CYS A 139 19.80 -15.45 -12.46
N ARG A 140 19.77 -15.74 -11.16
CA ARG A 140 20.60 -15.08 -10.13
C ARG A 140 21.96 -15.80 -10.07
N PRO A 141 23.09 -15.12 -9.75
CA PRO A 141 24.43 -15.66 -9.98
C PRO A 141 24.73 -16.88 -9.10
N LYS A 142 25.20 -17.96 -9.73
CA LYS A 142 25.75 -19.16 -9.08
C LYS A 142 27.28 -19.14 -9.22
N GLU A 143 27.94 -18.16 -8.63
CA GLU A 143 29.42 -18.14 -8.64
C GLU A 143 30.02 -19.01 -7.52
N GLU A 144 29.27 -19.32 -6.46
CA GLU A 144 29.77 -20.12 -5.33
C GLU A 144 29.48 -21.63 -5.44
N GLU A 145 28.57 -22.04 -6.35
CA GLU A 145 28.21 -23.46 -6.54
C GLU A 145 29.08 -24.16 -7.60
N GLU A 146 29.60 -23.43 -8.59
CA GLU A 146 30.43 -23.99 -9.68
C GLU A 146 31.88 -24.27 -9.24
N GLU A 147 32.40 -23.53 -8.25
CA GLU A 147 33.77 -23.77 -7.76
C GLU A 147 33.89 -25.11 -7.02
N ARG A 148 32.85 -25.50 -6.25
CA ARG A 148 32.73 -26.84 -5.64
C ARG A 148 32.53 -27.93 -6.69
N ALA A 149 31.85 -27.62 -7.78
CA ALA A 149 31.71 -28.56 -8.89
C ALA A 149 33.05 -28.77 -9.62
N MET A 150 33.89 -27.73 -9.77
CA MET A 150 35.20 -27.87 -10.41
C MET A 150 36.18 -28.75 -9.63
N THR A 151 36.17 -28.73 -8.29
CA THR A 151 37.11 -29.52 -7.48
C THR A 151 36.85 -31.04 -7.60
N ASN A 152 35.59 -31.44 -7.79
CA ASN A 152 35.19 -32.85 -7.82
C ASN A 152 35.54 -33.58 -9.14
N TRP A 153 35.78 -32.88 -10.25
CA TRP A 153 36.02 -33.53 -11.55
C TRP A 153 37.49 -33.81 -11.84
N THR A 154 38.42 -33.09 -11.20
CA THR A 154 39.87 -33.36 -11.28
C THR A 154 40.30 -34.66 -10.58
N GLN A 155 39.47 -35.22 -9.69
CA GLN A 155 39.80 -36.43 -8.94
C GLN A 155 39.62 -37.73 -9.74
N TYR A 156 38.85 -37.70 -10.84
CA TYR A 156 38.45 -38.92 -11.57
C TYR A 156 39.15 -39.13 -12.93
N GLY A 157 40.19 -38.35 -13.24
CA GLY A 157 41.10 -38.65 -14.36
C GLY A 157 40.48 -38.69 -15.77
N LEU A 158 39.28 -38.13 -15.95
CA LEU A 158 38.63 -38.04 -17.26
C LEU A 158 38.92 -36.67 -17.87
N GLY A 159 39.44 -36.68 -19.11
CA GLY A 159 39.86 -35.47 -19.82
C GLY A 159 38.78 -34.39 -19.89
N VAL A 160 39.19 -33.14 -19.72
CA VAL A 160 38.31 -31.96 -19.70
C VAL A 160 37.47 -31.91 -20.97
N PRO A 161 36.12 -31.86 -20.88
CA PRO A 161 35.24 -31.77 -22.04
C PRO A 161 35.60 -30.54 -22.92
N PRO A 162 35.67 -30.68 -24.26
CA PRO A 162 36.06 -29.58 -25.17
C PRO A 162 35.25 -28.29 -24.99
N ALA A 163 34.00 -28.39 -24.54
CA ALA A 163 33.13 -27.24 -24.24
C ALA A 163 33.69 -26.33 -23.13
N LEU A 164 34.46 -26.87 -22.17
CA LEU A 164 35.07 -26.10 -21.09
C LEU A 164 36.39 -25.43 -21.50
N LEU A 165 37.11 -25.99 -22.48
CA LEU A 165 38.30 -25.35 -23.06
C LEU A 165 37.91 -24.09 -23.85
N TYR A 166 36.81 -24.13 -24.59
CA TYR A 166 36.29 -22.99 -25.34
C TYR A 166 35.86 -21.83 -24.41
N ARG A 167 35.30 -22.15 -23.24
CA ARG A 167 34.84 -21.14 -22.26
C ARG A 167 36.00 -20.44 -21.55
N ARG A 168 37.12 -21.14 -21.33
CA ARG A 168 38.33 -20.55 -20.75
C ARG A 168 39.06 -19.61 -21.72
N GLN A 169 39.06 -19.91 -23.02
CA GLN A 169 39.56 -18.98 -24.04
C GLN A 169 38.65 -17.75 -24.18
N ALA A 170 37.33 -17.91 -24.09
CA ALA A 170 36.38 -16.79 -24.14
C ALA A 170 36.48 -15.85 -22.91
N LEU A 171 36.75 -16.39 -21.72
CA LEU A 171 36.96 -15.59 -20.51
C LEU A 171 38.30 -14.83 -20.54
N ASN A 172 39.36 -15.42 -21.07
CA ASN A 172 40.64 -14.71 -21.27
C ASN A 172 40.53 -13.58 -22.31
N SER A 173 39.75 -13.75 -23.37
CA SER A 173 39.52 -12.69 -24.37
C SER A 173 38.76 -11.49 -23.78
N LYS A 174 37.75 -11.73 -22.93
CA LYS A 174 37.01 -10.67 -22.23
C LYS A 174 37.83 -10.00 -21.12
N ALA A 175 38.69 -10.75 -20.42
CA ALA A 175 39.60 -10.18 -19.44
C ALA A 175 40.62 -9.26 -20.11
N ILE A 176 41.25 -9.67 -21.22
CA ILE A 176 42.24 -8.87 -21.95
C ILE A 176 41.62 -7.57 -22.51
N GLN A 177 40.37 -7.62 -23.00
CA GLN A 177 39.66 -6.42 -23.46
C GLN A 177 39.29 -5.46 -22.32
N SER A 178 38.99 -5.98 -21.11
CA SER A 178 38.75 -5.13 -19.93
C SER A 178 40.01 -4.44 -19.40
N TRP A 179 41.17 -5.10 -19.53
CA TRP A 179 42.47 -4.53 -19.14
C TRP A 179 42.91 -3.40 -20.09
N GLN A 180 42.72 -3.55 -21.40
CA GLN A 180 43.07 -2.48 -22.37
C GLN A 180 42.20 -1.22 -22.24
N HIS A 181 40.98 -1.31 -21.69
CA HIS A 181 40.08 -0.16 -21.56
C HIS A 181 40.33 0.65 -20.27
N ASN A 182 41.04 0.08 -19.28
CA ASN A 182 41.27 0.72 -17.98
C ASN A 182 42.62 1.45 -17.87
N GLU A 183 43.49 1.35 -18.88
CA GLU A 183 44.79 2.06 -18.94
C GLU A 183 44.75 3.42 -19.64
N TYR A 184 43.60 3.84 -20.21
CA TYR A 184 43.46 5.11 -20.94
C TYR A 184 42.55 6.15 -20.25
N ARG A 185 42.39 6.06 -18.93
CA ARG A 185 41.70 7.09 -18.16
C ARG A 185 42.59 7.55 -17.00
N ILE A 186 43.62 8.33 -17.36
CA ILE A 186 44.26 9.33 -16.50
C ILE A 186 43.71 10.68 -16.94
#